data_AF-A0A194XEE8-F1
#
_entry.id   AF-A0A194XEE8-F1
#
_cell.length_a   1.000
_cell.length_b   1.000
_cell.length_c   1.000
_cell.angle_alpha   90.00
_cell.angle_beta   90.00
_cell.angle_gamma   90.00
#
_symmetry.space_group_name_H-M   'P 1'
#
loop_
_entity.id
_entity.type
_entity.pdbx_description
1 polymer ?
#
loop_
_entity_poly.entity_id
_entity_poly.type
_entity_poly.pdbx_seq_one_letter_code
_entity_poly.pdbx_strand_id
1 'polypeptide(L)'
;MQEDDPWIEGKGRPPNFYYTQQRILHSAAEKEGWEWVVTYPNDVIGVARGNFMNLSTSLGIYAAVSKELNNGELEFPGSETFYNMFDCFTSSRLHAAFNLWAALEPGCRNQAFNVVNGDAETWANLWPKVARRFGCKVPARQFERETPDASEMKLAEVPPFEDLAAVNGMKGKVPQGKVSQRIDLVRWCQKKDVKDAWAKIAEREGVEKGALEKATWGFLGFVLGREYNIVISMSKARKFGWTGYVDTWESFEETFDELEKEKVIPEAK
;
A
#
# COMPACT_ATOMS: atom_id res chain seq x y z
N MET A 1 -10.52 7.47 9.17
CA MET A 1 -10.31 6.72 10.41
C MET A 1 -9.53 7.60 11.37
N GLN A 2 -10.10 7.91 12.51
CA GLN A 2 -9.40 8.50 13.66
C GLN A 2 -9.06 7.38 14.65
N GLU A 3 -8.02 7.57 15.45
CA GLU A 3 -7.50 6.53 16.34
C GLU A 3 -8.45 6.15 17.48
N ASP A 4 -9.43 7.01 17.75
CA ASP A 4 -10.51 6.85 18.72
C ASP A 4 -11.85 6.43 18.09
N ASP A 5 -11.89 6.20 16.77
CA ASP A 5 -13.08 5.64 16.13
C ASP A 5 -13.46 4.30 16.79
N PRO A 6 -14.75 4.03 17.00
CA PRO A 6 -15.19 2.81 17.65
C PRO A 6 -14.83 1.58 16.82
N TRP A 7 -14.51 0.47 17.49
CA TRP A 7 -14.32 -0.81 16.82
C TRP A 7 -15.63 -1.29 16.19
N ILE A 8 -15.55 -1.62 14.91
CA ILE A 8 -16.69 -2.06 14.11
C ILE A 8 -16.82 -3.57 14.22
N GLU A 9 -17.76 -4.03 15.06
CA GLU A 9 -17.98 -5.44 15.36
C GLU A 9 -19.50 -5.76 15.42
N GLY A 10 -19.84 -7.05 15.43
CA GLY A 10 -21.21 -7.52 15.56
C GLY A 10 -21.76 -8.21 14.31
N LYS A 11 -23.08 -8.46 14.30
CA LYS A 11 -23.74 -9.22 13.23
C LYS A 11 -23.60 -8.50 11.89
N GLY A 12 -23.09 -9.20 10.88
CA GLY A 12 -22.88 -8.63 9.54
C GLY A 12 -21.60 -7.81 9.41
N ARG A 13 -20.66 -7.92 10.36
CA ARG A 13 -19.30 -7.37 10.25
C ARG A 13 -18.27 -8.50 10.17
N PRO A 14 -17.26 -8.40 9.28
CA PRO A 14 -16.19 -9.38 9.26
C PRO A 14 -15.36 -9.28 10.55
N PRO A 15 -14.83 -10.40 11.07
CA PRO A 15 -13.93 -10.35 12.22
C PRO A 15 -12.66 -9.56 11.85
N ASN A 16 -12.25 -8.66 12.73
CA ASN A 16 -11.01 -7.90 12.59
C ASN A 16 -10.03 -8.33 13.68
N PHE A 17 -8.97 -9.03 13.29
CA PHE A 17 -8.00 -9.57 14.24
C PHE A 17 -7.19 -8.47 14.97
N TYR A 18 -7.13 -7.25 14.44
CA TYR A 18 -6.49 -6.12 15.12
C TYR A 18 -7.15 -5.81 16.47
N TYR A 19 -8.48 -5.93 16.56
CA TYR A 19 -9.19 -5.70 17.82
C TYR A 19 -8.86 -6.79 18.84
N THR A 20 -8.73 -8.04 18.40
CA THR A 20 -8.28 -9.14 19.26
C THR A 20 -6.85 -8.91 19.76
N GLN A 21 -5.93 -8.50 18.89
CA GLN A 21 -4.55 -8.17 19.28
C GLN A 21 -4.51 -7.05 20.32
N GLN A 22 -5.27 -5.98 20.12
CA GLN A 22 -5.34 -4.87 21.07
C GLN A 22 -5.97 -5.25 22.41
N ARG A 23 -7.01 -6.10 22.42
CA ARG A 23 -7.57 -6.63 23.68
C ARG A 23 -6.52 -7.41 24.48
N ILE A 24 -5.76 -8.27 23.81
CA ILE A 24 -4.68 -9.04 24.44
C ILE A 24 -3.61 -8.09 24.98
N LEU A 25 -3.19 -7.10 24.18
CA LEU A 25 -2.22 -6.08 24.57
C LEU A 25 -2.69 -5.32 25.81
N HIS A 26 -3.90 -4.77 25.81
CA HIS A 26 -4.44 -3.97 26.92
C HIS A 26 -4.59 -4.81 28.19
N SER A 27 -5.11 -6.04 28.07
CA SER A 27 -5.27 -6.93 29.23
C SER A 27 -3.92 -7.35 29.83
N ALA A 28 -2.92 -7.64 28.99
CA ALA A 28 -1.59 -7.99 29.46
C ALA A 28 -0.87 -6.78 30.10
N ALA A 29 -1.01 -5.59 29.51
CA ALA A 29 -0.48 -4.34 30.05
C ALA A 29 -1.04 -4.04 31.44
N GLU A 30 -2.36 -4.14 31.59
CA GLU A 30 -3.04 -3.92 32.87
C GLU A 30 -2.59 -4.91 33.94
N LYS A 31 -2.44 -6.20 33.58
CA LYS A 31 -2.03 -7.27 34.50
C LYS A 31 -0.58 -7.15 34.96
N GLU A 32 0.32 -6.76 34.06
CA GLU A 32 1.77 -6.79 34.30
C GLU A 32 2.36 -5.40 34.61
N GLY A 33 1.55 -4.33 34.51
CA GLY A 33 1.94 -2.97 34.91
C GLY A 33 2.88 -2.25 33.93
N TRP A 34 2.90 -2.65 32.65
CA TRP A 34 3.65 -1.93 31.60
C TRP A 34 2.73 -1.10 30.70
N GLU A 35 3.31 -0.11 30.03
CA GLU A 35 2.61 0.83 29.14
C GLU A 35 2.68 0.35 27.69
N TRP A 36 1.70 0.75 26.88
CA TRP A 36 1.63 0.33 25.48
C TRP A 36 1.50 1.50 24.51
N VAL A 37 1.88 1.25 23.25
CA VAL A 37 1.59 2.11 22.10
C VAL A 37 1.10 1.22 20.97
N VAL A 38 0.05 1.65 20.26
CA VAL A 38 -0.43 1.02 19.03
C VAL A 38 -0.20 1.97 17.86
N THR A 39 0.25 1.47 16.72
CA THR A 39 0.39 2.27 15.50
C THR A 39 -0.44 1.72 14.35
N TYR A 40 -1.05 2.63 13.58
CA TYR A 40 -1.86 2.34 12.40
C TYR A 40 -1.17 2.92 11.15
N PRO A 41 -0.24 2.18 10.53
CA PRO A 41 0.34 2.58 9.26
C PRO A 41 -0.67 2.40 8.11
N ASN A 42 -0.44 3.09 6.99
CA ASN A 42 -1.04 2.73 5.71
C ASN A 42 -0.12 1.78 4.93
N ASP A 43 -0.31 1.66 3.61
CA ASP A 43 0.55 0.86 2.74
C ASP A 43 2.02 1.25 2.95
N VAL A 44 2.78 0.28 3.46
CA VAL A 44 4.17 0.52 3.89
C VAL A 44 5.11 0.44 2.68
N ILE A 45 5.88 1.50 2.49
CA ILE A 45 6.98 1.56 1.52
C ILE A 45 8.27 1.17 2.25
N GLY A 46 8.84 0.03 1.88
CA GLY A 46 10.12 -0.42 2.41
C GLY A 46 10.54 -1.80 1.89
N VAL A 47 11.70 -2.26 2.36
CA VAL A 47 12.26 -3.55 1.99
C VAL A 47 12.06 -4.56 3.11
N ALA A 48 11.50 -5.72 2.78
CA ALA A 48 11.41 -6.88 3.66
C ALA A 48 11.44 -8.16 2.82
N ARG A 49 12.17 -9.18 3.29
CA ARG A 49 12.23 -10.50 2.64
C ARG A 49 11.15 -11.43 3.21
N GLY A 50 10.39 -12.07 2.34
CA GLY A 50 9.39 -13.07 2.72
C GLY A 50 8.13 -12.52 3.38
N ASN A 51 7.86 -11.21 3.27
CA ASN A 51 6.61 -10.62 3.73
C ASN A 51 5.47 -10.89 2.74
N PHE A 52 4.22 -10.81 3.23
CA PHE A 52 3.02 -11.12 2.44
C PHE A 52 2.37 -9.89 1.78
N MET A 53 2.91 -8.68 2.00
CA MET A 53 2.42 -7.42 1.46
C MET A 53 3.59 -6.48 1.14
N ASN A 54 4.11 -6.55 -0.09
CA ASN A 54 5.25 -5.72 -0.54
C ASN A 54 4.88 -4.90 -1.78
N LEU A 55 4.57 -3.63 -1.56
CA LEU A 55 4.17 -2.71 -2.63
C LEU A 55 5.32 -2.46 -3.61
N SER A 56 6.47 -2.02 -3.09
CA SER A 56 7.61 -1.55 -3.88
C SER A 56 8.26 -2.67 -4.69
N THR A 57 8.44 -3.86 -4.12
CA THR A 57 9.00 -5.01 -4.86
C THR A 57 8.12 -5.41 -6.04
N SER A 58 6.82 -5.59 -5.80
CA SER A 58 5.88 -5.95 -6.88
C SER A 58 5.82 -4.86 -7.96
N LEU A 59 5.85 -3.58 -7.57
CA LEU A 59 5.83 -2.46 -8.49
C LEU A 59 7.09 -2.39 -9.36
N GLY A 60 8.28 -2.59 -8.78
CA GLY A 60 9.54 -2.61 -9.51
C GLY A 60 9.64 -3.79 -10.50
N ILE A 61 9.20 -4.98 -10.09
CA ILE A 61 9.15 -6.16 -10.97
C ILE A 61 8.15 -5.92 -12.12
N TYR A 62 6.96 -5.37 -11.82
CA TYR A 62 5.98 -5.02 -12.84
C TYR A 62 6.55 -4.05 -13.87
N ALA A 63 7.23 -3.00 -13.41
CA ALA A 63 7.85 -2.01 -14.29
C ALA A 63 8.96 -2.62 -15.16
N ALA A 64 9.83 -3.45 -14.58
CA ALA A 64 10.92 -4.12 -15.29
C ALA A 64 10.40 -5.06 -16.39
N VAL A 65 9.40 -5.89 -16.09
CA VAL A 65 8.80 -6.80 -17.08
C VAL A 65 8.06 -6.00 -18.16
N SER A 66 7.29 -4.97 -17.77
CA SER A 66 6.57 -4.14 -18.73
C SER A 66 7.51 -3.43 -19.71
N LYS A 67 8.69 -3.00 -19.24
CA LYS A 67 9.74 -2.45 -20.10
C LYS A 67 10.16 -3.42 -21.20
N GLU A 68 10.37 -4.69 -20.84
CA GLU A 68 10.83 -5.75 -21.75
C GLU A 68 9.74 -6.20 -22.74
N LEU A 69 8.46 -6.22 -22.33
CA LEU A 69 7.37 -6.74 -23.16
C LEU A 69 6.64 -5.68 -24.00
N ASN A 70 6.46 -4.47 -23.48
CA ASN A 70 5.50 -3.50 -24.04
C ASN A 70 6.19 -2.36 -24.79
N ASN A 71 7.34 -2.60 -25.41
CA ASN A 71 8.14 -1.56 -26.07
C ASN A 71 8.42 -0.36 -25.13
N GLY A 72 8.71 -0.64 -23.85
CA GLY A 72 8.95 0.38 -22.83
C GLY A 72 7.70 1.05 -22.26
N GLU A 73 6.49 0.59 -22.58
CA GLU A 73 5.25 1.17 -22.04
C GLU A 73 4.87 0.59 -20.68
N LEU A 74 4.52 1.47 -19.74
CA LEU A 74 4.05 1.12 -18.40
C LEU A 74 2.59 1.55 -18.23
N GLU A 75 1.68 0.64 -18.53
CA GLU A 75 0.24 0.82 -18.32
C GLU A 75 -0.10 0.77 -16.84
N PHE A 76 -0.97 1.66 -16.36
CA PHE A 76 -1.50 1.56 -14.99
C PHE A 76 -2.44 0.34 -14.88
N PRO A 77 -2.12 -0.66 -14.05
CA PRO A 77 -2.90 -1.90 -13.97
C PRO A 77 -4.17 -1.74 -13.12
N GLY A 78 -4.25 -0.69 -12.30
CA GLY A 78 -5.32 -0.46 -11.34
C GLY A 78 -6.54 0.26 -11.90
N SER A 79 -7.32 0.89 -11.01
CA SER A 79 -8.54 1.61 -11.37
C SER A 79 -8.23 3.01 -11.94
N GLU A 80 -8.85 3.35 -13.07
CA GLU A 80 -8.81 4.72 -13.62
C GLU A 80 -9.37 5.75 -12.63
N THR A 81 -10.38 5.37 -11.86
CA THR A 81 -10.96 6.21 -10.82
C THR A 81 -9.90 6.55 -9.76
N PHE A 82 -9.22 5.53 -9.24
CA PHE A 82 -8.23 5.72 -8.17
C PHE A 82 -6.91 6.30 -8.64
N TYR A 83 -6.61 6.21 -9.93
CA TYR A 83 -5.49 6.94 -10.52
C TYR A 83 -5.48 8.42 -10.13
N ASN A 84 -6.67 9.04 -10.04
CA ASN A 84 -6.83 10.46 -9.68
C ASN A 84 -7.30 10.69 -8.24
N MET A 85 -7.45 9.66 -7.42
CA MET A 85 -7.83 9.78 -6.00
C MET A 85 -6.62 9.97 -5.11
N PHE A 86 -6.86 10.51 -3.92
CA PHE A 86 -5.83 10.74 -2.92
C PHE A 86 -5.49 9.45 -2.17
N ASP A 87 -4.19 9.25 -1.98
CA ASP A 87 -3.59 8.21 -1.15
C ASP A 87 -2.52 8.85 -0.23
N CYS A 88 -2.08 8.12 0.78
CA CYS A 88 -0.96 8.48 1.63
C CYS A 88 -0.21 7.22 2.01
N PHE A 89 1.09 7.30 2.27
CA PHE A 89 1.90 6.09 2.48
C PHE A 89 2.65 6.14 3.80
N THR A 90 3.19 5.00 4.20
CA THR A 90 4.05 4.92 5.38
C THR A 90 5.43 4.41 4.98
N SER A 91 6.43 5.28 5.03
CA SER A 91 7.83 4.87 4.94
C SER A 91 8.17 3.98 6.13
N SER A 92 8.76 2.81 5.87
CA SER A 92 9.18 1.88 6.94
C SER A 92 10.21 2.53 7.88
N ARG A 93 11.07 3.41 7.35
CA ARG A 93 12.07 4.18 8.10
C ARG A 93 11.40 5.21 9.01
N LEU A 94 10.45 5.98 8.47
CA LEU A 94 9.66 6.92 9.27
C LEU A 94 8.88 6.19 10.36
N HIS A 95 8.29 5.04 10.05
CA HIS A 95 7.54 4.25 11.03
C HIS A 95 8.44 3.69 12.13
N ALA A 96 9.65 3.23 11.79
CA ALA A 96 10.64 2.82 12.78
C ALA A 96 11.05 3.98 13.71
N ALA A 97 11.31 5.16 13.14
CA ALA A 97 11.61 6.37 13.91
C ALA A 97 10.44 6.80 14.80
N PHE A 98 9.20 6.69 14.29
CA PHE A 98 7.99 6.96 15.04
C PHE A 98 7.84 6.02 16.24
N ASN A 99 8.04 4.72 16.04
CA ASN A 99 7.94 3.73 17.12
C ASN A 99 8.98 3.98 18.22
N LEU A 100 10.21 4.33 17.83
CA LEU A 100 11.25 4.70 18.80
C LEU A 100 10.88 5.96 19.59
N TRP A 101 10.40 7.00 18.90
CA TRP A 101 9.95 8.22 19.56
C TRP A 101 8.79 7.95 20.51
N ALA A 102 7.74 7.26 20.06
CA ALA A 102 6.55 7.00 20.86
C ALA A 102 6.83 6.10 22.07
N ALA A 103 7.81 5.20 21.98
CA ALA A 103 8.25 4.38 23.11
C ALA A 103 9.00 5.18 24.19
N LEU A 104 9.61 6.31 23.83
CA LEU A 104 10.43 7.13 24.73
C LEU A 104 9.71 8.40 25.23
N GLU A 105 8.68 8.85 24.52
CA GLU A 105 7.89 10.04 24.87
C GLU A 105 6.85 9.73 25.95
N PRO A 106 6.96 10.24 27.19
CA PRO A 106 6.03 9.91 28.27
C PRO A 106 4.57 10.26 27.95
N GLY A 107 4.33 11.28 27.12
CA GLY A 107 2.99 11.62 26.65
C GLY A 107 2.33 10.51 25.84
N CYS A 108 3.09 9.65 25.15
CA CYS A 108 2.57 8.62 24.25
C CYS A 108 2.09 7.35 24.95
N ARG A 109 2.25 7.24 26.27
CA ARG A 109 1.84 6.06 27.04
C ARG A 109 0.35 5.75 26.87
N ASN A 110 0.04 4.49 26.60
CA ASN A 110 -1.31 3.96 26.44
C ASN A 110 -2.10 4.70 25.34
N GLN A 111 -1.46 4.97 24.21
CA GLN A 111 -2.04 5.65 23.07
C GLN A 111 -1.96 4.83 21.79
N ALA A 112 -2.96 5.01 20.94
CA ALA A 112 -2.91 4.62 19.54
C ALA A 112 -2.62 5.83 18.64
N PHE A 113 -1.82 5.65 17.58
CA PHE A 113 -1.47 6.69 16.61
C PHE A 113 -1.57 6.18 15.17
N ASN A 114 -2.18 6.98 14.31
CA ASN A 114 -1.97 6.87 12.87
C ASN A 114 -0.52 7.23 12.53
N VAL A 115 0.08 6.56 11.55
CA VAL A 115 1.46 6.83 11.12
C VAL A 115 1.57 6.80 9.60
N VAL A 116 1.61 7.97 8.98
CA VAL A 116 1.87 8.17 7.54
C VAL A 116 2.95 9.24 7.33
N ASN A 117 3.47 9.29 6.12
CA ASN A 117 4.56 10.16 5.67
C ASN A 117 4.32 11.65 5.94
N GLY A 118 3.05 12.08 5.91
CA GLY A 118 2.63 13.44 6.20
C GLY A 118 2.34 14.28 4.97
N ASP A 119 2.52 13.72 3.77
CA ASP A 119 1.99 14.18 2.50
C ASP A 119 0.77 13.34 2.05
N ALA A 120 0.14 13.78 0.96
CA ALA A 120 -0.85 13.02 0.22
C ALA A 120 -0.47 13.05 -1.26
N GLU A 121 -0.67 11.95 -1.95
CA GLU A 121 -0.30 11.78 -3.35
C GLU A 121 -1.46 11.21 -4.17
N THR A 122 -1.31 11.25 -5.49
CA THR A 122 -2.17 10.50 -6.41
C THR A 122 -1.30 9.59 -7.26
N TRP A 123 -1.86 8.49 -7.76
CA TRP A 123 -1.14 7.69 -8.75
C TRP A 123 -0.94 8.44 -10.07
N ALA A 124 -1.75 9.46 -10.38
CA ALA A 124 -1.50 10.39 -11.47
C ALA A 124 -0.18 11.16 -11.33
N ASN A 125 0.23 11.47 -10.09
CA ASN A 125 1.53 12.08 -9.80
C ASN A 125 2.65 11.03 -9.73
N LEU A 126 2.41 9.90 -9.06
CA LEU A 126 3.44 8.89 -8.79
C LEU A 126 3.77 8.04 -10.03
N TRP A 127 2.76 7.64 -10.81
CA TRP A 127 2.94 6.69 -11.92
C TRP A 127 3.89 7.18 -13.02
N PRO A 128 3.84 8.46 -13.45
CA PRO A 128 4.84 8.99 -14.38
C PRO A 128 6.25 9.02 -13.78
N LYS A 129 6.39 9.21 -12.46
CA LYS A 129 7.69 9.14 -11.77
C LYS A 129 8.22 7.69 -11.78
N VAL A 130 7.38 6.71 -11.47
CA VAL A 130 7.72 5.27 -11.59
C VAL A 130 8.15 4.92 -13.01
N ALA A 131 7.36 5.32 -14.02
CA ALA A 131 7.69 5.06 -15.41
C ALA A 131 9.07 5.62 -15.77
N ARG A 132 9.33 6.89 -15.46
CA ARG A 132 10.65 7.51 -15.70
C ARG A 132 11.77 6.80 -14.96
N ARG A 133 11.58 6.47 -13.68
CA ARG A 133 12.59 5.78 -12.85
C ARG A 133 13.01 4.45 -13.45
N PHE A 134 12.10 3.70 -14.07
CA PHE A 134 12.42 2.42 -14.71
C PHE A 134 12.75 2.53 -16.20
N GLY A 135 12.85 3.74 -16.77
CA GLY A 135 13.10 3.95 -18.20
C GLY A 135 11.92 3.52 -19.09
N CYS A 136 10.71 3.58 -18.55
CA CYS A 136 9.45 3.35 -19.23
C CYS A 136 8.76 4.69 -19.59
N LYS A 137 7.71 4.61 -20.41
CA LYS A 137 6.79 5.72 -20.71
C LYS A 137 5.36 5.33 -20.38
N VAL A 138 4.59 6.29 -19.85
CA VAL A 138 3.15 6.10 -19.67
C VAL A 138 2.46 6.24 -21.03
N PRO A 139 1.58 5.30 -21.43
CA PRO A 139 0.85 5.45 -22.68
C PRO A 139 -0.11 6.64 -22.68
N ALA A 140 -0.09 7.43 -23.76
CA ALA A 140 -0.85 8.69 -23.88
C ALA A 140 -2.37 8.55 -23.68
N ARG A 141 -2.92 7.36 -23.96
CA ARG A 141 -4.35 7.02 -23.82
C ARG A 141 -4.53 5.68 -23.11
N GLN A 142 -3.74 5.43 -22.05
CA GLN A 142 -3.75 4.15 -21.33
C GLN A 142 -5.16 3.69 -20.90
N PHE A 143 -6.07 4.63 -20.64
CA PHE A 143 -7.43 4.34 -20.19
C PHE A 143 -8.44 4.08 -21.32
N GLU A 144 -8.12 4.45 -22.56
CA GLU A 144 -8.94 4.11 -23.76
C GLU A 144 -8.59 2.71 -24.33
N ARG A 145 -7.53 2.07 -23.84
CA ARG A 145 -7.09 0.75 -24.31
C ARG A 145 -8.05 -0.35 -23.88
N GLU A 146 -8.11 -1.40 -24.70
CA GLU A 146 -8.81 -2.64 -24.33
C GLU A 146 -8.14 -3.28 -23.11
N THR A 147 -8.96 -3.84 -22.21
CA THR A 147 -8.52 -4.46 -20.96
C THR A 147 -8.99 -5.92 -20.89
N PRO A 148 -8.45 -6.81 -21.74
CA PRO A 148 -8.92 -8.20 -21.82
C PRO A 148 -8.71 -8.99 -20.51
N ASP A 149 -7.77 -8.54 -19.67
CA ASP A 149 -7.46 -9.14 -18.37
C ASP A 149 -8.02 -8.35 -17.18
N ALA A 150 -9.03 -7.50 -17.40
CA ALA A 150 -9.64 -6.74 -16.31
C ALA A 150 -10.31 -7.67 -15.27
N SER A 151 -10.33 -7.22 -14.01
CA SER A 151 -11.07 -7.88 -12.94
C SER A 151 -11.69 -6.88 -11.97
N GLU A 152 -12.78 -7.30 -11.32
CA GLU A 152 -13.48 -6.51 -10.31
C GLU A 152 -13.79 -7.40 -9.10
N MET A 153 -13.64 -6.84 -7.91
CA MET A 153 -14.01 -7.44 -6.64
C MET A 153 -14.84 -6.46 -5.82
N LYS A 154 -16.05 -6.87 -5.42
CA LYS A 154 -16.85 -6.10 -4.46
C LYS A 154 -16.27 -6.24 -3.05
N LEU A 155 -16.20 -5.13 -2.32
CA LEU A 155 -15.83 -5.13 -0.90
C LEU A 155 -17.02 -5.56 -0.02
N ALA A 156 -16.87 -5.49 1.30
CA ALA A 156 -17.92 -5.86 2.24
C ALA A 156 -19.27 -5.20 1.89
N GLU A 157 -20.33 -6.01 1.88
CA GLU A 157 -21.69 -5.58 1.52
C GLU A 157 -22.16 -4.37 2.34
N VAL A 158 -21.78 -4.35 3.62
CA VAL A 158 -22.00 -3.21 4.50
C VAL A 158 -20.63 -2.58 4.80
N PRO A 159 -20.32 -1.44 4.17
CA PRO A 159 -19.05 -0.74 4.41
C PRO A 159 -18.92 -0.31 5.87
N PRO A 160 -17.69 -0.27 6.42
CA PRO A 160 -17.43 0.21 7.78
C PRO A 160 -18.02 1.61 8.05
N PHE A 161 -18.11 2.45 7.02
CA PHE A 161 -18.64 3.79 7.16
C PHE A 161 -20.16 3.82 7.42
N GLU A 162 -20.89 2.73 7.14
CA GLU A 162 -22.32 2.64 7.47
C GLU A 162 -22.55 2.65 8.99
N ASP A 163 -21.60 2.13 9.79
CA ASP A 163 -21.67 2.18 11.26
C ASP A 163 -21.62 3.62 11.80
N LEU A 164 -20.97 4.53 11.06
CA LEU A 164 -20.89 5.94 11.38
C LEU A 164 -21.93 6.78 10.60
N ALA A 165 -22.61 6.19 9.62
CA ALA A 165 -23.48 6.92 8.72
C ALA A 165 -24.69 7.54 9.44
N ALA A 166 -25.25 6.87 10.45
CA ALA A 166 -26.38 7.40 11.21
C ALA A 166 -26.02 8.64 12.03
N VAL A 167 -24.87 8.62 12.72
CA VAL A 167 -24.39 9.77 13.51
C VAL A 167 -23.94 10.93 12.62
N ASN A 168 -23.56 10.65 11.38
CA ASN A 168 -23.10 11.63 10.40
C ASN A 168 -24.18 12.07 9.39
N GLY A 169 -25.45 11.70 9.60
CA GLY A 169 -26.56 12.11 8.72
C GLY A 169 -26.59 11.46 7.32
N MET A 170 -25.87 10.37 7.12
CA MET A 170 -25.69 9.65 5.85
C MET A 170 -26.30 8.25 5.82
N LYS A 171 -27.15 7.88 6.79
CA LYS A 171 -27.75 6.54 6.88
C LYS A 171 -28.34 6.06 5.55
N GLY A 172 -27.93 4.88 5.08
CA GLY A 172 -28.40 4.28 3.83
C GLY A 172 -27.90 4.96 2.55
N LYS A 173 -26.90 5.86 2.66
CA LYS A 173 -26.28 6.55 1.52
C LYS A 173 -24.84 6.11 1.26
N VAL A 174 -24.30 5.16 2.03
CA VAL A 174 -22.93 4.69 1.85
C VAL A 174 -22.90 3.62 0.75
N PRO A 175 -22.31 3.90 -0.43
CA PRO A 175 -22.22 2.90 -1.48
C PRO A 175 -21.25 1.78 -1.09
N GLN A 176 -21.56 0.55 -1.54
CA GLN A 176 -20.62 -0.56 -1.43
C GLN A 176 -19.36 -0.25 -2.24
N GLY A 177 -18.21 -0.30 -1.57
CA GLY A 177 -16.92 -0.12 -2.24
C GLY A 177 -16.56 -1.31 -3.14
N LYS A 178 -15.63 -1.09 -4.06
CA LYS A 178 -15.08 -2.14 -4.91
C LYS A 178 -13.60 -1.91 -5.19
N VAL A 179 -12.95 -2.93 -5.71
CA VAL A 179 -11.61 -2.91 -6.27
C VAL A 179 -11.72 -3.31 -7.73
N SER A 180 -11.20 -2.48 -8.63
CA SER A 180 -11.22 -2.66 -10.08
C SER A 180 -9.79 -2.62 -10.62
N GLN A 181 -9.43 -3.62 -11.41
CA GLN A 181 -8.14 -3.69 -12.10
C GLN A 181 -8.37 -3.71 -13.61
N ARG A 182 -7.60 -2.88 -14.33
CA ARG A 182 -7.50 -2.97 -15.79
C ARG A 182 -6.66 -4.16 -16.22
N ILE A 183 -5.70 -4.56 -15.39
CA ILE A 183 -4.87 -5.75 -15.58
C ILE A 183 -4.88 -6.52 -14.26
N ASP A 184 -5.50 -7.69 -14.23
CA ASP A 184 -5.44 -8.61 -13.10
C ASP A 184 -3.99 -9.10 -12.92
N LEU A 185 -3.28 -8.55 -11.93
CA LEU A 185 -1.87 -8.81 -11.73
C LEU A 185 -1.57 -10.26 -11.33
N VAL A 186 -2.53 -10.96 -10.72
CA VAL A 186 -2.40 -12.38 -10.38
C VAL A 186 -2.46 -13.24 -11.64
N ARG A 187 -3.31 -12.89 -12.61
CA ARG A 187 -3.33 -13.58 -13.92
C ARG A 187 -2.15 -13.18 -14.77
N TRP A 188 -1.80 -11.90 -14.79
CA TRP A 188 -0.69 -11.35 -15.57
C TRP A 188 0.64 -12.03 -15.24
N CYS A 189 0.98 -12.20 -13.95
CA CYS A 189 2.24 -12.82 -13.56
C CYS A 189 2.36 -14.31 -13.95
N GLN A 190 1.23 -14.95 -14.27
CA GLN A 190 1.20 -16.36 -14.67
C GLN A 190 1.40 -16.57 -16.17
N LYS A 191 1.27 -15.51 -16.98
CA LYS A 191 1.41 -15.58 -18.43
C LYS A 191 2.82 -16.01 -18.83
N LYS A 192 2.90 -16.78 -19.93
CA LYS A 192 4.16 -17.39 -20.38
C LYS A 192 5.19 -16.33 -20.79
N ASP A 193 4.77 -15.32 -21.54
CA ASP A 193 5.60 -14.19 -21.96
C ASP A 193 6.15 -13.38 -20.78
N VAL A 194 5.33 -13.14 -19.75
CA VAL A 194 5.74 -12.49 -18.49
C VAL A 194 6.82 -13.30 -17.77
N LYS A 195 6.61 -14.62 -17.62
CA LYS A 195 7.60 -15.52 -17.00
C LYS A 195 8.90 -15.59 -17.80
N ASP A 196 8.80 -15.71 -19.13
CA ASP A 196 9.95 -15.75 -20.02
C ASP A 196 10.74 -14.44 -19.99
N ALA A 197 10.06 -13.29 -19.95
CA ALA A 197 10.69 -11.98 -19.83
C ALA A 197 11.42 -11.83 -18.50
N TRP A 198 10.77 -12.20 -17.38
CA TRP A 198 11.43 -12.16 -16.07
C TRP A 198 12.65 -13.09 -16.01
N ALA A 199 12.55 -14.30 -16.56
CA ALA A 199 13.68 -15.24 -16.60
C ALA A 199 14.89 -14.64 -17.34
N LYS A 200 14.67 -13.95 -18.46
CA LYS A 200 15.72 -13.25 -19.21
C LYS A 200 16.31 -12.07 -18.43
N ILE A 201 15.46 -11.27 -17.78
CA ILE A 201 15.90 -10.15 -16.93
C ILE A 201 16.76 -10.69 -15.78
N ALA A 202 16.31 -11.75 -15.11
CA ALA A 202 17.00 -12.37 -14.00
C ALA A 202 18.38 -12.92 -14.39
N GLU A 203 18.47 -13.58 -15.55
CA GLU A 203 19.75 -14.05 -16.07
C GLU A 203 20.69 -12.89 -16.47
N ARG A 204 20.17 -11.87 -17.17
CA ARG A 204 20.94 -10.74 -17.69
C ARG A 204 21.46 -9.82 -16.58
N GLU A 205 20.64 -9.53 -15.57
CA GLU A 205 20.92 -8.52 -14.54
C GLU A 205 21.34 -9.15 -13.20
N GLY A 206 21.34 -10.48 -13.10
CA GLY A 206 21.76 -11.22 -11.91
C GLY A 206 20.81 -11.08 -10.72
N VAL A 207 19.52 -10.84 -10.97
CA VAL A 207 18.48 -10.75 -9.92
C VAL A 207 17.85 -12.11 -9.63
N GLU A 208 17.14 -12.22 -8.51
CA GLU A 208 16.56 -13.49 -8.10
C GLU A 208 15.50 -14.01 -9.10
N LYS A 209 15.76 -15.17 -9.71
CA LYS A 209 14.83 -15.81 -10.68
C LYS A 209 13.42 -16.00 -10.11
N GLY A 210 13.30 -16.37 -8.83
CA GLY A 210 12.03 -16.62 -8.16
C GLY A 210 11.30 -15.37 -7.64
N ALA A 211 11.83 -14.16 -7.88
CA ALA A 211 11.22 -12.94 -7.33
C ALA A 211 9.81 -12.68 -7.89
N LEU A 212 9.56 -13.03 -9.17
CA LEU A 212 8.24 -12.91 -9.79
C LEU A 212 7.19 -13.74 -9.04
N GLU A 213 7.51 -14.98 -8.66
CA GLU A 213 6.59 -15.86 -7.92
C GLU A 213 6.41 -15.46 -6.46
N LYS A 214 7.45 -14.87 -5.85
CA LYS A 214 7.42 -14.40 -4.46
C LYS A 214 6.75 -13.04 -4.29
N ALA A 215 6.59 -12.28 -5.37
CA ALA A 215 5.95 -10.98 -5.34
C ALA A 215 4.46 -11.08 -4.99
N THR A 216 3.96 -10.09 -4.28
CA THR A 216 2.62 -10.09 -3.69
C THR A 216 1.62 -9.43 -4.65
N TRP A 217 1.34 -10.07 -5.78
CA TRP A 217 0.53 -9.51 -6.87
C TRP A 217 -0.90 -9.16 -6.48
N GLY A 218 -1.54 -10.01 -5.66
CA GLY A 218 -2.89 -9.74 -5.15
C GLY A 218 -2.92 -8.48 -4.27
N PHE A 219 -1.85 -8.23 -3.51
CA PHE A 219 -1.72 -7.02 -2.69
C PHE A 219 -1.52 -5.78 -3.57
N LEU A 220 -0.58 -5.81 -4.54
CA LEU A 220 -0.39 -4.70 -5.47
C LEU A 220 -1.67 -4.38 -6.25
N GLY A 221 -2.36 -5.42 -6.75
CA GLY A 221 -3.64 -5.29 -7.44
C GLY A 221 -4.74 -4.69 -6.57
N PHE A 222 -4.79 -5.06 -5.29
CA PHE A 222 -5.71 -4.46 -4.32
C PHE A 222 -5.40 -2.98 -4.08
N VAL A 223 -4.13 -2.62 -3.87
CA VAL A 223 -3.70 -1.23 -3.60
C VAL A 223 -4.03 -0.32 -4.78
N LEU A 224 -3.60 -0.69 -6.00
CA LEU A 224 -3.80 0.13 -7.20
C LEU A 224 -5.25 0.09 -7.69
N GLY A 225 -5.99 -0.96 -7.33
CA GLY A 225 -7.35 -1.19 -7.81
C GLY A 225 -8.44 -0.57 -6.95
N ARG A 226 -8.13 0.11 -5.83
CA ARG A 226 -9.17 0.76 -4.99
C ARG A 226 -10.04 1.72 -5.82
N GLU A 227 -11.17 2.15 -5.28
CA GLU A 227 -12.02 3.20 -5.88
C GLU A 227 -12.51 4.21 -4.83
N TYR A 228 -11.66 4.46 -3.84
CA TYR A 228 -11.93 5.36 -2.74
C TYR A 228 -10.64 6.01 -2.26
N ASN A 229 -10.74 7.23 -1.73
CA ASN A 229 -9.58 7.92 -1.17
C ASN A 229 -9.08 7.21 0.10
N ILE A 230 -7.77 7.24 0.31
CA ILE A 230 -7.12 6.88 1.55
C ILE A 230 -6.39 8.10 2.09
N VAL A 231 -6.95 8.71 3.12
CA VAL A 231 -6.35 9.87 3.77
C VAL A 231 -6.37 9.64 5.27
N ILE A 232 -5.18 9.65 5.87
CA ILE A 232 -4.97 9.37 7.28
C ILE A 232 -4.31 10.59 7.94
N SER A 233 -4.84 10.99 9.09
CA SER A 233 -4.42 12.21 9.78
C SER A 233 -3.26 11.93 10.72
N MET A 234 -2.19 12.74 10.62
CA MET A 234 -1.09 12.79 11.60
C MET A 234 -1.36 13.78 12.74
N SER A 235 -2.56 14.36 12.83
CA SER A 235 -2.84 15.48 13.74
C SER A 235 -2.64 15.10 15.21
N LYS A 236 -3.02 13.89 15.61
CA LYS A 236 -2.83 13.41 16.99
C LYS A 236 -1.35 13.32 17.33
N ALA A 237 -0.57 12.62 16.51
CA ALA A 237 0.88 12.52 16.68
C ALA A 237 1.56 13.90 16.76
N ARG A 238 1.18 14.84 15.89
CA ARG A 238 1.72 16.21 15.88
C ARG A 238 1.41 16.97 17.17
N LYS A 239 0.21 16.81 17.74
CA LYS A 239 -0.15 17.39 19.05
C LYS A 239 0.69 16.84 20.19
N PHE A 240 1.20 15.62 20.05
CA PHE A 240 2.07 14.96 21.04
C PHE A 240 3.56 15.30 20.81
N GLY A 241 3.89 16.08 19.77
CA GLY A 241 5.24 16.57 19.51
C GLY A 241 5.95 15.89 18.34
N TRP A 242 5.32 14.93 17.66
CA TRP A 242 5.91 14.32 16.46
C TRP A 242 5.98 15.32 15.30
N THR A 243 7.18 15.49 14.74
CA THR A 243 7.44 16.38 13.60
C THR A 243 8.01 15.68 12.38
N GLY A 244 8.25 14.35 12.47
CA GLY A 244 8.82 13.58 11.37
C GLY A 244 7.91 13.60 10.13
N TYR A 245 8.57 13.69 8.98
CA TYR A 245 7.99 13.78 7.65
C TYR A 245 8.94 13.10 6.67
N VAL A 246 8.39 12.47 5.64
CA VAL A 246 9.13 11.91 4.50
C VAL A 246 8.32 12.23 3.25
N ASP A 247 8.96 12.68 2.17
CA ASP A 247 8.31 12.76 0.87
C ASP A 247 8.05 11.34 0.33
N THR A 248 6.83 11.07 -0.10
CA THR A 248 6.42 9.73 -0.54
C THR A 248 7.22 9.24 -1.74
N TRP A 249 7.58 10.12 -2.68
CA TRP A 249 8.40 9.71 -3.82
C TRP A 249 9.85 9.43 -3.41
N GLU A 250 10.44 10.26 -2.56
CA GLU A 250 11.77 9.98 -1.98
C GLU A 250 11.78 8.62 -1.27
N SER A 251 10.72 8.29 -0.51
CA SER A 251 10.60 6.97 0.12
C SER A 251 10.56 5.82 -0.89
N PHE A 252 9.92 6.01 -2.04
CA PHE A 252 9.93 5.02 -3.13
C PHE A 252 11.31 4.91 -3.76
N GLU A 253 11.98 6.03 -4.06
CA GLU A 253 13.32 6.04 -4.65
C GLU A 253 14.33 5.32 -3.76
N GLU A 254 14.39 5.68 -2.47
CA GLU A 254 15.26 5.00 -1.51
C GLU A 254 14.98 3.50 -1.42
N THR A 255 13.71 3.11 -1.49
CA THR A 255 13.31 1.69 -1.43
C THR A 255 13.70 0.95 -2.71
N PHE A 256 13.54 1.57 -3.89
CA PHE A 256 13.98 0.96 -5.15
C PHE A 256 15.50 0.82 -5.19
N ASP A 257 16.25 1.84 -4.78
CA ASP A 257 17.71 1.80 -4.69
C ASP A 257 18.19 0.64 -3.80
N GLU A 258 17.51 0.42 -2.67
CA GLU A 258 17.82 -0.69 -1.77
C GLU A 258 17.48 -2.06 -2.38
N LEU A 259 16.33 -2.19 -3.04
CA LEU A 259 15.94 -3.42 -3.75
C LEU A 259 16.89 -3.76 -4.90
N GLU A 260 17.40 -2.76 -5.62
CA GLU A 260 18.40 -2.92 -6.68
C GLU A 260 19.74 -3.39 -6.10
N LYS A 261 20.20 -2.74 -5.01
CA LYS A 261 21.40 -3.13 -4.28
C LYS A 261 21.32 -4.57 -3.75
N GLU A 262 20.14 -4.99 -3.31
CA GLU A 262 19.87 -6.36 -2.85
C GLU A 262 19.64 -7.38 -3.99
N LYS A 263 19.70 -6.94 -5.26
CA LYS A 263 19.43 -7.78 -6.45
C LYS A 263 18.04 -8.42 -6.43
N VAL A 264 17.06 -7.74 -5.82
CA VAL A 264 15.64 -8.15 -5.84
C VAL A 264 14.97 -7.69 -7.13
N ILE A 265 15.27 -6.46 -7.56
CA ILE A 265 14.82 -5.88 -8.84
C ILE A 265 16.04 -5.45 -9.66
N PRO A 266 15.95 -5.38 -11.00
CA PRO A 266 17.07 -4.93 -11.82
C PRO A 266 17.32 -3.44 -11.64
N GLU A 267 18.59 -3.03 -11.77
CA GLU A 267 18.98 -1.62 -11.78
C GLU A 267 18.28 -0.88 -12.91
N ALA A 268 17.70 0.28 -12.61
CA ALA A 268 17.20 1.14 -13.67
C ALA A 268 18.35 1.66 -14.55
N LYS A 269 18.22 1.40 -15.84
CA LYS A 269 19.06 1.91 -16.92
C LYS A 269 18.26 2.88 -17.77
#